data_AF-A0A4V5PNI6-F1
#
_entry.id   AF-A0A4V5PNI6-F1
#
_cell.length_a   1.000
_cell.length_b   1.000
_cell.length_c   1.000
_cell.angle_alpha   90.00
_cell.angle_beta   90.00
_cell.angle_gamma   90.00
#
_symmetry.space_group_name_H-M   'P 1'
#
loop_
_entity.id
_entity.type
_entity.pdbx_description
1 polymer ?
#
loop_
_entity_poly.entity_id
_entity_poly.type
_entity_poly.pdbx_seq_one_letter_code
_entity_poly.pdbx_strand_id
1 'polypeptide(L)'
;MLAVALALAVVLATAGLALSGLGPLVHPPRVVIAETQLESDDPALATLAEGMALHLAADLSHFPTFQVVLAPQTLPALLNRASYRIESRIGGQMSRARLMLVLIRKADGAVVLSQERQVDLTRDNGGTAVAAMLGPLTAQIVGPRGALEADGRARLTEIEAMWLGRPPEEFLCLLRFQG
;
A
#
# COMPACT_ATOMS: atom_id res chain seq x y z
N MET A 1 -32.58 12.78 -1.47
CA MET A 1 -31.25 12.21 -1.22
C MET A 1 -30.47 12.16 -2.54
N LEU A 2 -29.93 13.30 -3.01
CA LEU A 2 -29.30 13.40 -4.34
C LEU A 2 -27.96 14.18 -4.34
N ALA A 3 -27.36 14.41 -3.18
CA ALA A 3 -26.17 15.26 -3.05
C ALA A 3 -24.84 14.48 -2.87
N VAL A 4 -24.90 13.16 -2.61
CA VAL A 4 -23.69 12.37 -2.31
C VAL A 4 -23.00 11.84 -3.59
N ALA A 5 -23.71 11.79 -4.72
CA ALA A 5 -23.13 11.32 -5.99
C ALA A 5 -22.19 12.35 -6.67
N LEU A 6 -22.30 13.63 -6.34
CA LEU A 6 -21.55 14.68 -7.04
C LEU A 6 -20.13 14.91 -6.48
N ALA A 7 -19.85 14.50 -5.24
CA ALA A 7 -18.53 14.64 -4.64
C ALA A 7 -17.54 13.54 -5.09
N LEU A 8 -18.03 12.37 -5.50
CA LEU A 8 -17.20 11.22 -5.86
C LEU A 8 -16.62 11.30 -7.28
N ALA A 9 -17.24 12.09 -8.18
CA ALA A 9 -16.74 12.30 -9.53
C ALA A 9 -15.56 13.28 -9.59
N VAL A 10 -15.41 14.16 -8.58
CA VAL A 10 -14.38 15.21 -8.59
C VAL A 10 -12.98 14.64 -8.31
N VAL A 11 -12.85 13.56 -7.53
CA VAL A 11 -11.54 12.93 -7.25
C VAL A 11 -11.01 12.13 -8.45
N LEU A 12 -11.90 11.57 -9.29
CA LEU A 12 -11.48 10.86 -10.52
C LEU A 12 -11.01 11.80 -11.63
N ALA A 13 -11.50 13.04 -11.69
CA ALA A 13 -11.14 13.98 -12.75
C ALA A 13 -9.80 14.71 -12.48
N THR A 14 -9.45 14.96 -11.22
CA THR A 14 -8.18 15.65 -10.88
C THR A 14 -6.96 14.73 -10.97
N ALA A 15 -7.13 13.41 -10.90
CA ALA A 15 -6.06 12.46 -11.22
C ALA A 15 -5.75 12.39 -12.73
N GLY A 16 -6.67 12.85 -13.59
CA GLY A 16 -6.50 12.87 -15.05
C GLY A 16 -5.85 14.14 -15.61
N LEU A 17 -5.74 15.22 -14.83
CA LEU A 17 -5.36 16.55 -15.35
C LEU A 17 -4.08 17.15 -14.73
N ALA A 18 -3.39 16.44 -13.84
CA ALA A 18 -2.11 16.88 -13.27
C ALA A 18 -0.88 16.13 -13.81
N LEU A 19 -0.99 15.42 -14.95
CA LEU A 19 0.07 14.59 -15.51
C LEU A 19 0.87 15.24 -16.66
N SER A 20 0.68 16.53 -16.94
CA SER A 20 1.41 17.22 -18.01
C SER A 20 2.76 17.84 -17.59
N GLY A 21 3.14 17.73 -16.31
CA GLY A 21 4.40 18.29 -15.79
C GLY A 21 5.43 17.29 -15.28
N LEU A 22 5.07 16.01 -15.18
CA LEU A 22 5.99 14.95 -14.78
C LEU A 22 6.48 14.30 -16.07
N GLY A 23 7.80 14.27 -16.28
CA GLY A 23 8.40 13.50 -17.37
C GLY A 23 7.88 12.06 -17.39
N PRO A 24 8.00 11.35 -18.51
CA PRO A 24 7.46 10.00 -18.64
C PRO A 24 7.89 9.15 -17.45
N LEU A 25 6.92 8.65 -16.69
CA LEU A 25 7.17 7.72 -15.59
C LEU A 25 7.90 6.53 -16.20
N VAL A 26 9.20 6.39 -15.87
CA VAL A 26 10.10 5.39 -16.43
C VAL A 26 9.66 3.96 -16.07
N HIS A 27 8.78 3.81 -15.07
CA HIS A 27 8.21 2.54 -14.65
C HIS A 27 6.70 2.66 -14.40
N PRO A 28 5.90 1.63 -14.73
CA PRO A 28 4.49 1.61 -14.38
C PRO A 28 4.32 1.68 -12.86
N PRO A 29 3.29 2.37 -12.35
CA PRO A 29 3.06 2.52 -10.92
C PRO A 29 2.82 1.15 -10.27
N ARG A 30 3.38 0.94 -9.09
CA ARG A 30 3.18 -0.27 -8.30
C ARG A 30 1.75 -0.27 -7.77
N VAL A 31 0.97 -1.27 -8.16
CA VAL A 31 -0.40 -1.43 -7.64
C VAL A 31 -0.34 -2.06 -6.26
N VAL A 32 -0.96 -1.40 -5.26
CA VAL A 32 -1.00 -1.85 -3.86
C VAL A 32 -2.46 -2.02 -3.44
N ILE A 33 -2.79 -3.17 -2.87
CA ILE A 33 -4.11 -3.39 -2.26
C ILE A 33 -4.02 -3.04 -0.78
N ALA A 34 -4.90 -2.20 -0.27
CA ALA A 34 -5.00 -1.92 1.17
C ALA A 34 -6.30 -2.49 1.73
N GLU A 35 -6.17 -3.31 2.78
CA GLU A 35 -7.27 -3.97 3.49
C GLU A 35 -7.12 -3.75 4.99
N THR A 36 -8.24 -3.58 5.70
CA THR A 36 -8.25 -3.55 7.17
C THR A 36 -9.21 -4.59 7.72
N GLN A 37 -8.75 -5.39 8.67
CA GLN A 37 -9.56 -6.37 9.41
C GLN A 37 -9.80 -5.88 10.84
N LEU A 38 -11.04 -6.03 11.31
CA LEU A 38 -11.40 -5.77 12.70
C LEU A 38 -11.27 -7.06 13.51
N GLU A 39 -10.44 -7.04 14.55
CA GLU A 39 -10.23 -8.14 15.52
C GLU A 39 -10.85 -7.79 16.89
N SER A 40 -11.96 -7.07 16.90
CA SER A 40 -12.66 -6.66 18.12
C SER A 40 -14.17 -6.55 17.89
N ASP A 41 -14.94 -6.83 18.93
CA ASP A 41 -16.40 -6.64 18.94
C ASP A 41 -16.81 -5.19 19.28
N ASP A 42 -15.83 -4.32 19.56
CA ASP A 42 -16.07 -2.91 19.89
C ASP A 42 -16.47 -2.11 18.64
N PRO A 43 -17.71 -1.58 18.56
CA PRO A 43 -18.20 -0.88 17.36
C PRO A 43 -17.44 0.42 17.08
N ALA A 44 -16.82 1.05 18.07
CA ALA A 44 -16.05 2.26 17.85
C ALA A 44 -14.70 1.96 17.15
N LEU A 45 -14.15 0.76 17.33
CA LEU A 45 -12.97 0.31 16.59
C LEU A 45 -13.31 -0.02 15.12
N ALA A 46 -14.56 -0.38 14.80
CA ALA A 46 -14.98 -0.62 13.43
C ALA A 46 -14.83 0.64 12.55
N THR A 47 -15.27 1.80 13.05
CA THR A 47 -15.09 3.08 12.35
C THR A 47 -13.62 3.44 12.18
N LEU A 48 -12.79 3.14 13.18
CA LEU A 48 -11.34 3.35 13.06
C LEU A 48 -10.71 2.42 12.03
N ALA A 49 -11.15 1.16 11.96
CA ALA A 49 -10.67 0.19 10.97
C ALA A 49 -10.90 0.68 9.52
N GLU A 50 -12.11 1.16 9.22
CA GLU A 50 -12.43 1.73 7.90
C GLU A 50 -11.58 2.98 7.61
N GLY A 51 -11.41 3.86 8.61
CA GLY A 51 -10.56 5.03 8.51
C GLY A 51 -9.09 4.70 8.25
N MET A 52 -8.57 3.60 8.80
CA MET A 52 -7.19 3.16 8.59
C MET A 52 -6.92 2.80 7.13
N ALA A 53 -7.78 2.00 6.50
CA ALA A 53 -7.64 1.62 5.09
C ALA A 53 -7.62 2.86 4.19
N LEU A 54 -8.58 3.78 4.43
CA LEU A 54 -8.69 5.02 3.68
C LEU A 54 -7.47 5.93 3.87
N HIS A 55 -6.98 6.07 5.10
CA HIS A 55 -5.82 6.90 5.40
C HIS A 55 -4.54 6.35 4.74
N LEU A 56 -4.30 5.03 4.85
CA LEU A 56 -3.19 4.38 4.17
C LEU A 56 -3.26 4.55 2.66
N ALA A 57 -4.45 4.37 2.07
CA ALA A 57 -4.63 4.56 0.64
C ALA A 57 -4.41 6.01 0.21
N ALA A 58 -4.89 6.97 0.99
CA ALA A 58 -4.66 8.39 0.75
C ALA A 58 -3.17 8.73 0.82
N ASP A 59 -2.48 8.37 1.91
CA ASP A 59 -1.06 8.68 2.10
C ASP A 59 -0.19 8.07 0.99
N LEU A 60 -0.40 6.78 0.69
CA LEU A 60 0.38 6.10 -0.34
C LEU A 60 0.10 6.63 -1.75
N SER A 61 -1.11 7.13 -2.01
CA SER A 61 -1.45 7.73 -3.31
C SER A 61 -0.78 9.09 -3.55
N HIS A 62 -0.18 9.71 -2.53
CA HIS A 62 0.64 10.92 -2.72
C HIS A 62 1.97 10.60 -3.42
N PHE A 63 2.38 9.33 -3.46
CA PHE A 63 3.63 8.92 -4.09
C PHE A 63 3.35 8.50 -5.55
N PRO A 64 3.92 9.19 -6.56
CA PRO A 64 3.58 8.98 -7.97
C PRO A 64 3.98 7.59 -8.50
N THR A 65 4.82 6.87 -7.77
CA THR A 65 5.22 5.49 -8.07
C THR A 65 4.19 4.45 -7.64
N PHE A 66 3.09 4.85 -7.01
CA PHE A 66 2.08 3.97 -6.45
C PHE A 66 0.71 4.22 -7.06
N GLN A 67 -0.02 3.13 -7.24
CA GLN A 67 -1.44 3.14 -7.50
C GLN A 67 -2.11 2.31 -6.41
N VAL A 68 -2.77 2.94 -5.45
CA VAL A 68 -3.39 2.23 -4.34
C VAL A 68 -4.85 1.94 -4.61
N VAL A 69 -5.28 0.75 -4.23
CA VAL A 69 -6.60 0.21 -4.49
C VAL A 69 -7.17 -0.34 -3.18
N LEU A 70 -8.40 0.04 -2.87
CA LEU A 70 -9.13 -0.40 -1.67
C LEU A 70 -10.00 -1.62 -2.00
N ALA A 71 -9.81 -2.73 -1.27
CA ALA A 71 -10.72 -3.87 -1.31
C ALA A 71 -11.74 -3.68 -0.18
N PRO A 72 -13.04 -3.49 -0.49
CA PRO A 72 -13.78 -4.36 -1.42
C PRO A 72 -14.23 -3.71 -2.73
N GLN A 73 -13.89 -2.45 -3.00
CA GLN A 73 -14.43 -1.70 -4.15
C GLN A 73 -13.75 -2.03 -5.49
N THR A 74 -13.04 -3.16 -5.55
CA THR A 74 -12.09 -3.43 -6.63
C THR A 74 -12.64 -4.36 -7.71
N LEU A 75 -12.42 -3.98 -8.98
CA LEU A 75 -12.57 -4.91 -10.11
C LEU A 75 -11.52 -6.02 -10.03
N PRO A 76 -11.87 -7.30 -10.26
CA PRO A 76 -10.92 -8.43 -10.21
C PRO A 76 -9.64 -8.24 -11.04
N ALA A 77 -9.73 -7.49 -12.14
CA ALA A 77 -8.60 -7.17 -13.02
C ALA A 77 -7.50 -6.34 -12.32
N LEU A 78 -7.86 -5.43 -11.41
CA LEU A 78 -6.88 -4.61 -10.68
C LEU A 78 -6.23 -5.41 -9.54
N LEU A 79 -6.99 -6.29 -8.89
CA LEU A 79 -6.45 -7.21 -7.88
C LEU A 79 -5.34 -8.09 -8.47
N ASN A 80 -5.50 -8.54 -9.71
CA ASN A 80 -4.51 -9.35 -10.41
C ASN A 80 -3.21 -8.60 -10.75
N ARG A 81 -3.25 -7.27 -10.87
CA ARG A 81 -2.10 -6.43 -11.19
C ARG A 81 -1.33 -5.94 -9.95
N ALA A 82 -1.88 -6.14 -8.75
CA ALA A 82 -1.23 -5.75 -7.51
C ALA A 82 0.11 -6.45 -7.30
N SER A 83 1.17 -5.67 -7.11
CA SER A 83 2.51 -6.18 -6.78
C SER A 83 2.64 -6.46 -5.28
N TYR A 84 1.92 -5.68 -4.47
CA TYR A 84 1.92 -5.79 -3.02
C TYR A 84 0.50 -5.69 -2.46
N ARG A 85 0.31 -6.27 -1.27
CA ARG A 85 -0.89 -6.14 -0.46
C ARG A 85 -0.48 -5.66 0.93
N ILE A 86 -1.18 -4.65 1.43
CA ILE A 86 -1.09 -4.15 2.79
C ILE A 86 -2.31 -4.70 3.53
N GLU A 87 -2.06 -5.60 4.45
CA GLU A 87 -3.05 -6.04 5.44
C GLU A 87 -2.85 -5.22 6.70
N SER A 88 -3.88 -4.54 7.14
CA SER A 88 -3.91 -3.88 8.44
C SER A 88 -4.95 -4.54 9.33
N ARG A 89 -4.71 -4.56 10.64
CA ARG A 89 -5.62 -5.13 11.62
C ARG A 89 -5.72 -4.20 12.80
N ILE A 90 -6.92 -4.05 13.35
CA ILE A 90 -7.14 -3.33 14.60
C ILE A 90 -7.95 -4.19 15.56
N GLY A 91 -7.47 -4.34 16.78
CA GLY A 91 -8.14 -5.09 17.85
C GLY A 91 -7.96 -4.43 19.21
N GLY A 92 -8.47 -5.08 20.25
CA GLY A 92 -8.43 -4.55 21.62
C GLY A 92 -9.71 -3.81 22.01
N GLN A 93 -9.57 -2.74 22.79
CA GLN A 93 -10.70 -1.96 23.33
C GLN A 93 -10.48 -0.46 23.07
N MET A 94 -11.54 0.34 23.16
CA MET A 94 -11.45 1.81 23.01
C MET A 94 -10.52 2.53 23.99
N SER A 95 -10.07 1.90 25.07
CA SER A 95 -9.02 2.48 25.92
C SER A 95 -7.61 2.18 25.40
N ARG A 96 -7.43 1.06 24.69
CA ARG A 96 -6.14 0.59 24.19
C ARG A 96 -6.34 -0.34 22.99
N ALA A 97 -6.05 0.18 21.81
CA ALA A 97 -6.12 -0.58 20.57
C ALA A 97 -4.75 -1.17 20.23
N ARG A 98 -4.75 -2.36 19.62
CA ARG A 98 -3.60 -2.96 18.96
C ARG A 98 -3.77 -2.79 17.46
N LEU A 99 -2.82 -2.15 16.81
CA LEU A 99 -2.78 -1.96 15.36
C LEU A 99 -1.63 -2.79 14.78
N MET A 100 -1.94 -3.62 13.80
CA MET A 100 -0.96 -4.38 13.03
C MET A 100 -1.00 -3.93 11.57
N LEU A 101 0.16 -3.84 10.94
CA LEU A 101 0.31 -3.60 9.51
C LEU A 101 1.31 -4.60 8.94
N VAL A 102 0.92 -5.27 7.88
CA VAL A 102 1.73 -6.26 7.16
C VAL A 102 1.75 -5.89 5.68
N LEU A 103 2.94 -5.68 5.14
CA LEU A 103 3.18 -5.54 3.71
C LEU A 103 3.62 -6.90 3.15
N ILE A 104 2.83 -7.42 2.22
CA ILE A 104 3.00 -8.74 1.63
C ILE A 104 3.28 -8.56 0.14
N ARG A 105 4.33 -9.19 -0.36
CA ARG A 105 4.59 -9.27 -1.80
C ARG A 105 3.66 -10.33 -2.40
N LYS A 106 2.91 -9.96 -3.46
CA LYS A 106 1.90 -10.87 -4.03
C LYS A 106 2.51 -12.02 -4.82
N ALA A 107 3.69 -11.81 -5.41
CA ALA A 107 4.32 -12.79 -6.30
C ALA A 107 4.63 -14.13 -5.61
N ASP A 108 5.02 -14.09 -4.34
CA ASP A 108 5.49 -15.25 -3.55
C ASP A 108 4.87 -15.32 -2.14
N GLY A 109 4.09 -14.32 -1.74
CA GLY A 109 3.51 -14.23 -0.40
C GLY A 109 4.50 -13.78 0.68
N ALA A 110 5.71 -13.33 0.32
CA ALA A 110 6.72 -12.94 1.29
C ALA A 110 6.30 -11.70 2.08
N VAL A 111 6.52 -11.73 3.39
CA VAL A 111 6.33 -10.56 4.26
C VAL A 111 7.53 -9.63 4.13
N VAL A 112 7.30 -8.44 3.58
CA VAL A 112 8.32 -7.42 3.35
C VAL A 112 8.44 -6.49 4.57
N LEU A 113 7.32 -6.24 5.24
CA LEU A 113 7.27 -5.45 6.47
C LEU A 113 6.16 -6.01 7.36
N SER A 114 6.42 -6.12 8.65
CA SER A 114 5.40 -6.37 9.67
C SER A 114 5.67 -5.46 10.86
N GLN A 115 4.64 -4.74 11.29
CA GLN A 115 4.70 -3.82 12.41
C GLN A 115 3.44 -3.99 13.25
N GLU A 116 3.62 -4.07 14.57
CA GLU A 116 2.54 -4.09 15.54
C GLU A 116 2.79 -2.99 16.57
N ARG A 117 1.75 -2.24 16.91
CA ARG A 117 1.81 -1.16 17.90
C ARG A 117 0.54 -1.11 18.73
N GLN A 118 0.70 -0.67 19.97
CA GLN A 118 -0.42 -0.36 20.85
C GLN A 118 -0.65 1.15 20.90
N VAL A 119 -1.91 1.55 20.90
CA VAL A 119 -2.36 2.94 20.92
C VAL A 119 -3.30 3.14 22.08
N ASP A 120 -3.01 4.13 22.90
CA ASP A 120 -3.96 4.66 23.86
C ASP A 120 -4.91 5.62 23.14
N LEU A 121 -6.19 5.25 23.05
CA LEU A 121 -7.23 6.03 22.36
C LEU A 121 -8.00 6.95 23.33
N THR A 122 -7.59 7.03 24.61
CA THR A 122 -8.27 7.84 25.62
C THR A 122 -7.79 9.29 25.68
N ARG A 123 -6.55 9.55 25.25
CA ARG A 123 -5.89 10.87 25.40
C ARG A 123 -6.11 11.80 24.21
N ASP A 124 -6.31 11.25 23.03
CA ASP A 124 -6.53 11.96 21.78
C ASP A 124 -7.83 11.47 21.12
N ASN A 125 -8.42 12.25 20.21
CA ASN A 125 -9.45 11.68 19.34
C ASN A 125 -8.84 10.47 18.61
N GLY A 126 -9.44 9.28 18.77
CA GLY A 126 -8.84 8.02 18.33
C GLY A 126 -8.35 8.02 16.87
N GLY A 127 -9.02 8.78 15.99
CA GLY A 127 -8.57 8.99 14.61
C GLY A 127 -7.21 9.69 14.47
N THR A 128 -6.90 10.71 15.28
CA THR A 128 -5.58 11.37 15.26
C THR A 128 -4.51 10.44 15.79
N ALA A 129 -4.80 9.69 16.86
CA ALA A 129 -3.84 8.73 17.42
C ALA A 129 -3.49 7.63 16.41
N VAL A 130 -4.49 7.13 15.67
CA VAL A 130 -4.29 6.20 14.56
C VAL A 130 -3.50 6.84 13.41
N ALA A 131 -3.87 8.04 12.97
CA ALA A 131 -3.17 8.74 11.88
C ALA A 131 -1.69 9.03 12.21
N ALA A 132 -1.42 9.48 13.44
CA ALA A 132 -0.07 9.74 13.95
C ALA A 132 0.79 8.46 13.97
N MET A 133 0.17 7.28 14.10
CA MET A 133 0.86 6.01 13.96
C MET A 133 1.07 5.58 12.51
N LEU A 134 0.07 5.80 11.64
CA LEU A 134 0.13 5.37 10.24
C LEU A 134 1.17 6.17 9.44
N GLY A 135 1.31 7.47 9.67
CA GLY A 135 2.28 8.31 8.93
C GLY A 135 3.72 7.77 8.94
N PRO A 136 4.33 7.47 10.10
CA PRO A 136 5.64 6.83 10.18
C PRO A 136 5.71 5.45 9.52
N LEU A 137 4.62 4.66 9.57
CA LEU A 137 4.55 3.36 8.92
C LEU A 137 4.53 3.51 7.39
N THR A 138 3.77 4.47 6.87
CA THR A 138 3.76 4.80 5.45
C THR A 138 5.17 5.20 4.99
N ALA A 139 5.85 6.07 5.75
CA ALA A 139 7.23 6.45 5.45
C ALA A 139 8.20 5.26 5.45
N GLN A 140 8.00 4.27 6.33
CA GLN A 140 8.78 3.03 6.33
C GLN A 140 8.45 2.12 5.14
N ILE A 141 7.26 2.20 4.56
CA ILE A 141 6.91 1.44 3.35
C ILE A 141 7.57 2.07 2.12
N VAL A 142 7.38 3.38 1.91
CA VAL A 142 7.67 4.06 0.62
C VAL A 142 8.90 4.97 0.61
N GLY A 143 9.50 5.26 1.77
CA GLY A 143 10.66 6.15 1.83
C GLY A 143 11.84 5.65 0.98
N PRO A 144 12.85 6.49 0.69
CA PRO A 144 14.04 6.10 -0.11
C PRO A 144 14.83 4.90 0.46
N ARG A 145 14.68 4.66 1.76
CA ARG A 145 15.22 3.50 2.49
C ARG A 145 14.12 2.60 3.07
N GLY A 146 12.90 2.81 2.61
CA GLY A 146 11.73 2.04 3.04
C GLY A 146 11.77 0.61 2.52
N ALA A 147 10.84 -0.18 3.03
CA ALA A 147 10.72 -1.62 2.81
C ALA A 147 10.69 -1.95 1.31
N LEU A 148 9.99 -1.17 0.49
CA LEU A 148 9.84 -1.43 -0.94
C LEU A 148 11.09 -1.14 -1.79
N GLU A 149 11.89 -0.16 -1.39
CA GLU A 149 13.18 0.14 -2.01
C GLU A 149 14.24 -0.86 -1.59
N ALA A 150 14.24 -1.27 -0.32
CA ALA A 150 15.09 -2.35 0.17
C ALA A 150 14.78 -3.68 -0.54
N ASP A 151 13.50 -4.01 -0.70
CA ASP A 151 13.01 -5.17 -1.44
C ASP A 151 13.48 -5.16 -2.90
N GLY A 152 13.34 -4.01 -3.57
CA GLY A 152 13.80 -3.83 -4.95
C GLY A 152 15.31 -4.03 -5.10
N ARG A 153 16.10 -3.44 -4.19
CA ARG A 153 17.57 -3.61 -4.20
C ARG A 153 17.98 -5.06 -3.95
N ALA A 154 17.37 -5.73 -2.97
CA ALA A 154 17.66 -7.14 -2.69
C ALA A 154 17.41 -8.02 -3.92
N ARG A 155 16.30 -7.78 -4.64
CA ARG A 155 15.99 -8.50 -5.88
C ARG A 155 16.97 -8.22 -7.01
N LEU A 156 17.44 -6.98 -7.15
CA LEU A 156 18.49 -6.66 -8.13
C LEU A 156 19.78 -7.43 -7.81
N THR A 157 20.19 -7.46 -6.54
CA THR A 157 21.35 -8.25 -6.11
C THR A 157 21.17 -9.74 -6.36
N GLU A 158 19.98 -10.30 -6.13
CA GLU A 158 19.66 -11.70 -6.46
C GLU A 158 19.76 -11.96 -7.98
N ILE A 159 19.24 -11.06 -8.81
CA ILE A 159 19.32 -11.16 -10.28
C ILE A 159 20.78 -11.07 -10.74
N GLU A 160 21.56 -10.13 -10.20
CA GLU A 160 22.99 -10.00 -10.49
C GLU A 160 23.77 -11.25 -10.09
N ALA A 161 23.48 -11.85 -8.93
CA ALA A 161 24.10 -13.10 -8.50
C ALA A 161 23.73 -14.28 -9.42
N MET A 162 22.46 -14.35 -9.85
CA MET A 162 22.02 -15.33 -10.84
C MET A 162 22.70 -15.13 -12.20
N TRP A 163 22.93 -13.87 -12.60
CA TRP A 163 23.60 -13.52 -13.85
C TRP A 163 25.07 -13.98 -13.86
N LEU A 164 25.81 -13.77 -12.77
CA LEU A 164 27.19 -14.23 -12.65
C LEU A 164 27.33 -15.75 -12.59
N GLY A 165 26.24 -16.48 -12.30
CA GLY A 165 26.23 -17.92 -12.11
C GLY A 165 25.72 -18.76 -13.29
N ARG A 166 25.30 -18.16 -14.42
CA ARG A 166 24.71 -18.89 -15.56
C ARG A 166 25.34 -18.52 -16.91
N PRO A 167 25.44 -19.48 -17.86
CA PRO A 167 25.98 -19.20 -19.19
C PRO A 167 25.07 -18.23 -19.97
N PRO A 168 25.64 -17.30 -20.77
CA PRO A 168 24.92 -16.19 -21.41
C PRO A 168 23.85 -16.60 -22.44
N GLU A 169 23.83 -17.86 -22.87
CA GLU A 169 22.99 -18.35 -23.98
C GLU A 169 21.50 -18.47 -23.61
N GLU A 170 21.15 -18.61 -22.32
CA GLU A 170 19.75 -18.68 -21.87
C GLU A 170 19.03 -17.32 -21.88
N PHE A 171 19.76 -16.20 -22.05
CA PHE A 171 19.25 -14.85 -21.76
C PHE A 171 18.83 -14.04 -22.99
N LEU A 172 19.10 -14.51 -24.21
CA LEU A 172 18.67 -13.84 -25.46
C LEU A 172 17.14 -13.73 -25.61
N CYS A 173 16.37 -14.46 -24.80
CA CYS A 173 14.91 -14.52 -24.88
C CYS A 173 14.18 -13.46 -24.00
N LEU A 174 14.84 -12.85 -23.01
CA LEU A 174 14.16 -11.96 -22.04
C LEU A 174 14.21 -10.45 -22.38
N LEU A 175 15.09 -10.04 -23.30
CA LEU A 175 15.15 -8.65 -23.79
C LEU A 175 14.31 -8.42 -25.06
N ARG A 176 13.65 -9.47 -25.56
CA ARG A 176 12.83 -9.42 -26.79
C ARG A 176 11.33 -9.38 -26.45
N PHE A 177 10.92 -8.46 -25.59
CA PHE A 177 9.49 -8.15 -25.41
C PHE A 177 9.28 -6.67 -25.04
N GLN A 178 9.66 -5.78 -25.97
CA GLN A 178 9.01 -4.49 -26.16
C GLN A 178 9.01 -4.19 -27.65
N GLY A 179 7.92 -4.59 -28.31
CA GLY A 179 7.51 -4.18 -29.64
C GLY A 179 6.00 -3.99 -29.60
#